data_AF-A0A2T4S5N5-F1
#
_entry.id   AF-A0A2T4S5N5-F1
#
_cell.length_a   1.000
_cell.length_b   1.000
_cell.length_c   1.000
_cell.angle_alpha   90.00
_cell.angle_beta   90.00
_cell.angle_gamma   90.00
#
_symmetry.space_group_name_H-M   'P 1'
#
loop_
_entity.id
_entity.type
_entity.pdbx_description
1 polymer ?
#
loop_
_entity_poly.entity_id
_entity_poly.type
_entity_poly.pdbx_seq_one_letter_code
_entity_poly.pdbx_strand_id
1 'polypeptide(L)'
;VDYVINSNKNVIAQLKALATAKVIFVDNYYLLMGGYRKKKGQTVIQKWHAAGALKYLGLKDHAVDLSNKKMVDQYLKVYYATDYYLIGGDPMEICFRNAFSATPEQMLRFGLPRMQQYFTVNLEQQKEKLKQQYGIKDKFAVYVPTYREHQAANRTIDAQHFEQELPGYT
;
A
#
# COMPACT_ATOMS: atom_id res chain seq x y z
N VAL A 1 -11.55 -10.26 14.67
CA VAL A 1 -11.20 -9.48 13.45
C VAL A 1 -11.28 -10.45 12.31
N ASP A 2 -12.21 -10.24 11.38
CA ASP A 2 -12.39 -11.14 10.24
C ASP A 2 -11.51 -10.67 9.09
N TYR A 3 -10.69 -11.59 8.55
CA TYR A 3 -9.89 -11.32 7.36
C TYR A 3 -10.57 -11.97 6.15
N VAL A 4 -10.90 -11.16 5.15
CA VAL A 4 -11.56 -11.62 3.93
C VAL A 4 -10.70 -11.23 2.73
N ILE A 5 -10.27 -12.23 1.96
CA ILE A 5 -9.48 -12.00 0.76
C ILE A 5 -10.34 -11.28 -0.29
N ASN A 6 -9.84 -10.14 -0.78
CA ASN A 6 -10.40 -9.39 -1.91
C ASN A 6 -10.18 -10.17 -3.22
N SER A 7 -11.14 -11.04 -3.55
CA SER A 7 -11.17 -11.86 -4.76
C SER A 7 -12.62 -12.04 -5.23
N ASN A 8 -12.83 -12.10 -6.54
CA ASN A 8 -14.17 -12.34 -7.11
C ASN A 8 -14.78 -13.68 -6.66
N LYS A 9 -13.96 -14.66 -6.23
CA LYS A 9 -14.44 -15.93 -5.67
C LYS A 9 -15.09 -15.78 -4.28
N ASN A 10 -14.83 -14.67 -3.58
CA ASN A 10 -15.24 -14.45 -2.20
C ASN A 10 -16.33 -13.37 -2.05
N VAL A 11 -17.02 -12.97 -3.12
CA VAL A 11 -17.96 -11.84 -3.10
C VAL A 11 -19.05 -12.02 -2.04
N ILE A 12 -19.60 -13.23 -1.86
CA ILE A 12 -20.63 -13.48 -0.83
C ILE A 12 -20.05 -13.28 0.58
N ALA A 13 -18.85 -13.80 0.84
CA ALA A 13 -18.18 -13.63 2.14
C ALA A 13 -17.85 -12.16 2.41
N GLN A 14 -17.40 -11.42 1.38
CA GLN A 14 -17.16 -9.99 1.45
C GLN A 14 -18.43 -9.21 1.77
N LEU A 15 -19.52 -9.46 1.04
CA LEU A 15 -20.82 -8.82 1.28
C LEU A 15 -21.33 -9.10 2.70
N LYS A 16 -21.18 -10.34 3.17
CA LYS A 16 -21.53 -10.71 4.55
C LYS A 16 -20.72 -9.91 5.57
N ALA A 17 -19.38 -9.87 5.42
CA ALA A 17 -18.51 -9.13 6.31
C ALA A 17 -18.82 -7.63 6.32
N LEU A 18 -19.01 -7.03 5.14
CA LEU A 18 -19.42 -5.62 5.02
C LEU A 18 -20.77 -5.37 5.69
N ALA A 19 -21.74 -6.26 5.52
CA ALA A 19 -23.07 -6.08 6.10
C ALA A 19 -23.09 -6.13 7.64
N THR A 20 -22.14 -6.82 8.28
CA THR A 20 -22.11 -7.03 9.73
C THR A 20 -21.06 -6.20 10.47
N ALA A 21 -20.00 -5.75 9.80
CA ALA A 21 -18.93 -5.01 10.43
C ALA A 21 -19.36 -3.60 10.89
N LYS A 22 -18.84 -3.14 12.03
CA LYS A 22 -18.94 -1.73 12.44
C LYS A 22 -17.76 -0.90 11.92
N VAL A 23 -16.58 -1.50 11.86
CA VAL A 23 -15.36 -0.86 11.32
C VAL A 23 -14.80 -1.77 10.25
N ILE A 24 -14.54 -1.22 9.08
CA ILE A 24 -14.08 -1.93 7.90
C ILE A 24 -12.70 -1.37 7.55
N PHE A 25 -11.68 -2.24 7.54
CA PHE A 25 -10.36 -1.88 7.09
C PHE A 25 -10.13 -2.40 5.67
N VAL A 26 -9.61 -1.54 4.82
CA VAL A 26 -9.23 -1.87 3.44
C VAL A 26 -7.74 -1.54 3.27
N ASP A 27 -7.02 -2.26 2.40
CA ASP A 27 -5.58 -2.05 2.14
C ASP A 27 -5.23 -1.86 0.65
N ASN A 28 -6.21 -2.01 -0.24
CA ASN A 28 -6.07 -1.82 -1.68
C ASN A 28 -7.35 -1.25 -2.30
N TYR A 29 -7.27 -0.81 -3.56
CA TYR A 29 -8.45 -0.31 -4.26
C TYR A 29 -9.53 -1.39 -4.33
N TYR A 30 -10.61 -1.19 -3.57
CA TYR A 30 -11.67 -2.18 -3.40
C TYR A 30 -12.94 -1.72 -4.12
N LEU A 31 -13.08 -2.15 -5.38
CA LEU A 31 -14.12 -1.66 -6.31
C LEU A 31 -15.55 -1.78 -5.76
N LEU A 32 -15.83 -2.83 -4.97
CA LEU A 32 -17.16 -3.07 -4.39
C LEU A 32 -17.63 -1.91 -3.51
N MET A 33 -16.70 -1.13 -2.92
CA MET A 33 -17.03 0.05 -2.14
C MET A 33 -17.78 1.12 -2.95
N GLY A 34 -17.58 1.18 -4.27
CA GLY A 34 -18.27 2.14 -5.13
C GLY A 34 -19.76 1.84 -5.31
N GLY A 35 -20.19 0.61 -5.04
CA GLY A 35 -21.61 0.22 -4.99
C GLY A 35 -22.13 0.03 -3.56
N TYR A 36 -21.24 0.04 -2.57
CA TYR A 36 -21.58 -0.26 -1.18
C TYR A 36 -22.21 0.94 -0.49
N ARG A 37 -23.44 0.76 0.02
CA ARG A 37 -24.08 1.74 0.89
C ARG A 37 -23.74 1.43 2.34
N LYS A 38 -22.88 2.26 2.94
CA LYS A 38 -22.56 2.20 4.37
C LYS A 38 -23.83 2.33 5.21
N LYS A 39 -23.97 1.46 6.21
CA LYS A 39 -25.02 1.55 7.24
C LYS A 39 -24.64 2.62 8.27
N LYS A 40 -25.65 3.17 8.93
CA LYS A 40 -25.44 4.12 10.05
C LYS A 40 -24.54 3.47 11.11
N GLY A 41 -23.50 4.19 11.53
CA GLY A 41 -22.53 3.72 12.52
C GLY A 41 -21.44 2.80 11.96
N GLN A 42 -21.35 2.63 10.64
CA GLN A 42 -20.18 2.01 10.02
C GLN A 42 -19.08 3.03 9.72
N THR A 43 -17.84 2.60 9.83
CA THR A 43 -16.65 3.39 9.47
C THR A 43 -15.74 2.59 8.56
N VAL A 44 -15.35 3.18 7.42
CA VAL A 44 -14.40 2.61 6.47
C VAL A 44 -13.06 3.33 6.61
N ILE A 45 -12.04 2.57 7.02
CA ILE A 45 -10.69 3.06 7.21
C ILE A 45 -9.80 2.45 6.14
N GLN A 46 -9.21 3.32 5.34
CA GLN A 46 -8.31 2.97 4.28
C GLN A 46 -6.87 3.01 4.75
N LYS A 47 -6.19 1.87 4.72
CA LYS A 47 -4.79 1.79 5.16
C LYS A 47 -3.81 1.97 4.02
N TRP A 48 -4.22 1.65 2.79
CA TRP A 48 -3.29 1.45 1.67
C TRP A 48 -2.08 0.59 2.07
N HIS A 49 -1.05 0.62 1.25
CA HIS A 49 0.10 -0.29 1.34
C HIS A 49 1.43 0.43 1.13
N ALA A 50 1.46 1.77 1.18
CA ALA A 50 2.66 2.57 1.01
C ALA A 50 2.72 3.68 2.05
N ALA A 51 3.91 3.91 2.62
CA ALA A 51 4.12 4.95 3.63
C ALA A 51 4.24 6.35 3.01
N GLY A 52 4.54 6.40 1.71
CA GLY A 52 4.57 7.59 0.87
C GLY A 52 4.21 7.25 -0.57
N ALA A 53 3.99 8.26 -1.40
CA ALA A 53 3.63 8.12 -2.81
C ALA A 53 4.77 8.64 -3.70
N LEU A 54 5.43 7.75 -4.43
CA LEU A 54 6.47 8.09 -5.41
C LEU A 54 5.91 8.26 -6.83
N LYS A 55 4.85 7.52 -7.16
CA LYS A 55 4.16 7.57 -8.45
C LYS A 55 2.82 8.26 -8.28
N TYR A 56 2.33 8.89 -9.35
CA TYR A 56 0.94 9.31 -9.39
C TYR A 56 0.01 8.12 -9.24
N LEU A 57 -1.13 8.35 -8.57
CA LEU A 57 -2.11 7.34 -8.21
C LEU A 57 -3.51 7.94 -8.19
N GLY A 58 -4.52 7.06 -8.14
CA GLY A 58 -5.91 7.45 -8.14
C GLY A 58 -6.28 8.28 -9.37
N LEU A 59 -6.99 9.40 -9.19
CA LEU A 59 -7.35 10.31 -10.28
C LEU A 59 -6.14 11.03 -10.91
N LYS A 60 -4.93 10.88 -10.36
CA LYS A 60 -3.70 11.39 -10.98
C LYS A 60 -2.95 10.34 -11.78
N ASP A 61 -3.34 9.07 -11.67
CA ASP A 61 -2.70 7.99 -12.41
C ASP A 61 -2.86 8.22 -13.93
N HIS A 62 -1.78 8.03 -14.69
CA HIS A 62 -1.76 8.19 -16.15
C HIS A 62 -2.70 7.21 -16.85
N ALA A 63 -3.05 6.09 -16.22
CA ALA A 63 -4.01 5.13 -16.75
C ALA A 63 -5.47 5.61 -16.64
N VAL A 64 -5.75 6.70 -15.90
CA VAL A 64 -7.10 7.22 -15.73
C VAL A 64 -7.38 8.31 -16.77
N ASP A 65 -8.32 8.00 -17.68
CA ASP A 65 -8.85 8.99 -18.63
C ASP A 65 -9.82 9.94 -17.92
N LEU A 66 -9.32 11.14 -17.59
CA LEU A 66 -10.12 12.18 -16.93
C LEU A 66 -11.22 12.77 -17.82
N SER A 67 -11.18 12.57 -19.14
CA SER A 67 -12.28 12.97 -20.03
C SER A 67 -13.45 11.99 -19.97
N ASN A 68 -13.20 10.75 -19.54
CA ASN A 68 -14.22 9.73 -19.35
C ASN A 68 -14.93 9.88 -18.00
N LYS A 69 -16.04 10.63 -18.01
CA LYS A 69 -16.87 10.88 -16.82
C LYS A 69 -17.30 9.61 -16.08
N LYS A 70 -17.67 8.53 -16.79
CA LYS A 70 -18.10 7.28 -16.16
C LYS A 70 -16.96 6.62 -15.37
N MET A 71 -15.74 6.67 -15.91
CA MET A 71 -14.56 6.17 -15.22
C MET A 71 -14.28 7.00 -13.96
N VAL A 72 -14.24 8.33 -14.09
CA VAL A 72 -14.01 9.23 -12.96
C VAL A 72 -15.07 9.04 -11.87
N ASP A 73 -16.35 8.96 -12.23
CA ASP A 73 -17.46 8.73 -11.30
C ASP A 73 -17.30 7.40 -10.55
N GLN A 74 -16.83 6.34 -11.20
CA GLN A 74 -16.59 5.05 -10.55
C GLN A 74 -15.46 5.14 -9.51
N TYR A 75 -14.38 5.85 -9.82
CA TYR A 75 -13.31 6.12 -8.86
C TYR A 75 -13.81 6.94 -7.68
N LEU A 76 -14.52 8.03 -7.94
CA LEU A 76 -15.07 8.91 -6.90
C LEU A 76 -16.02 8.16 -5.97
N LYS A 77 -16.88 7.27 -6.48
CA LYS A 77 -17.75 6.44 -5.64
C LYS A 77 -16.97 5.59 -4.62
N VAL A 78 -15.84 5.01 -5.02
CA VAL A 78 -14.98 4.24 -4.10
C VAL A 78 -14.35 5.18 -3.06
N TYR A 79 -13.86 6.33 -3.47
CA TYR A 79 -13.21 7.27 -2.56
C TYR A 79 -14.18 7.92 -1.56
N TYR A 80 -15.39 8.27 -1.99
CA TYR A 80 -16.44 8.80 -1.11
C TYR A 80 -16.99 7.76 -0.13
N ALA A 81 -16.81 6.47 -0.40
CA ALA A 81 -17.11 5.44 0.58
C ALA A 81 -16.09 5.39 1.74
N THR A 82 -14.91 5.99 1.59
CA THR A 82 -13.86 6.00 2.62
C THR A 82 -14.10 7.12 3.63
N ASP A 83 -14.11 6.79 4.92
CA ASP A 83 -14.24 7.80 5.98
C ASP A 83 -12.87 8.36 6.37
N TYR A 84 -11.87 7.48 6.52
CA TYR A 84 -10.54 7.86 6.97
C TYR A 84 -9.44 7.18 6.16
N TYR A 85 -8.30 7.84 6.03
CA TYR A 85 -7.07 7.34 5.45
C TYR A 85 -5.97 7.31 6.50
N LEU A 86 -5.29 6.18 6.67
CA LEU A 86 -4.05 6.14 7.44
C LEU A 86 -2.93 6.75 6.59
N ILE A 87 -2.19 7.69 7.17
CA ILE A 87 -1.04 8.33 6.53
C ILE A 87 0.19 8.32 7.45
N GLY A 88 1.37 8.29 6.83
CA GLY A 88 2.65 8.39 7.52
C GLY A 88 3.05 9.81 7.94
N GLY A 89 2.47 10.83 7.29
CA GLY A 89 2.76 12.24 7.57
C GLY A 89 2.20 13.17 6.49
N ASP A 90 2.39 14.47 6.69
CA ASP A 90 1.78 15.54 5.88
C ASP A 90 2.06 15.46 4.36
N PRO A 91 3.26 15.01 3.89
CA PRO A 91 3.47 14.84 2.45
C PRO A 91 2.46 13.88 1.80
N MET A 92 2.05 12.83 2.52
CA MET A 92 1.09 11.86 2.00
C MET A 92 -0.34 12.42 1.97
N GLU A 93 -0.70 13.32 2.89
CA GLU A 93 -1.98 14.04 2.83
C GLU A 93 -2.11 14.79 1.49
N ILE A 94 -1.06 15.52 1.08
CA ILE A 94 -1.07 16.28 -0.17
C ILE A 94 -1.35 15.34 -1.35
N CYS A 95 -0.68 14.18 -1.39
CA CYS A 95 -0.92 13.17 -2.41
C CYS A 95 -2.37 12.66 -2.40
N PHE A 96 -2.93 12.34 -1.23
CA PHE A 96 -4.27 11.74 -1.13
C PHE A 96 -5.38 12.74 -1.44
N ARG A 97 -5.25 14.00 -1.04
CA ARG A 97 -6.19 15.06 -1.41
C ARG A 97 -6.25 15.24 -2.92
N ASN A 98 -5.09 15.21 -3.58
CA ASN A 98 -4.98 15.36 -5.03
C ASN A 98 -5.43 14.12 -5.81
N ALA A 99 -5.20 12.91 -5.28
CA ALA A 99 -5.47 11.64 -5.95
C ALA A 99 -6.89 11.10 -5.72
N PHE A 100 -7.47 11.33 -4.53
CA PHE A 100 -8.68 10.64 -4.09
C PHE A 100 -9.85 11.56 -3.78
N SER A 101 -9.72 12.87 -4.05
CA SER A 101 -10.71 13.86 -3.61
C SER A 101 -10.93 13.83 -2.09
N ALA A 102 -9.92 13.44 -1.33
CA ALA A 102 -9.98 13.38 0.13
C ALA A 102 -9.87 14.77 0.76
N THR A 103 -10.34 14.91 2.00
CA THR A 103 -10.22 16.15 2.80
C THR A 103 -9.25 15.96 3.99
N PRO A 104 -8.72 17.06 4.57
CA PRO A 104 -7.80 16.99 5.71
C PRO A 104 -8.36 16.22 6.92
N GLU A 105 -9.66 16.33 7.17
CA GLU A 105 -10.34 15.71 8.32
C GLU A 105 -10.40 14.17 8.21
N GLN A 106 -10.21 13.65 7.00
CA GLN A 106 -10.14 12.21 6.74
C GLN A 106 -8.76 11.63 7.05
N MET A 107 -7.75 12.44 7.38
CA MET A 107 -6.36 11.98 7.54
C MET A 107 -6.05 11.57 8.97
N LEU A 108 -5.79 10.28 9.18
CA LEU A 108 -5.31 9.71 10.45
C LEU A 108 -3.79 9.50 10.40
N ARG A 109 -3.05 10.32 11.14
CA ARG A 109 -1.58 10.32 11.21
C ARG A 109 -1.03 9.24 12.16
N PHE A 110 -1.46 7.99 11.96
CA PHE A 110 -1.03 6.85 12.77
C PHE A 110 0.17 6.11 12.16
N GLY A 111 0.59 6.46 10.95
CA GLY A 111 1.50 5.64 10.18
C GLY A 111 0.82 4.35 9.70
N LEU A 112 1.64 3.44 9.15
CA LEU A 112 1.15 2.15 8.70
C LEU A 112 1.30 1.10 9.81
N PRO A 113 0.24 0.33 10.15
CA PRO A 113 0.33 -0.70 11.18
C PRO A 113 1.47 -1.70 10.97
N ARG A 114 1.79 -2.04 9.71
CA ARG A 114 2.90 -2.95 9.37
C ARG A 114 4.29 -2.42 9.75
N MET A 115 4.41 -1.11 9.98
CA MET A 115 5.66 -0.47 10.37
C MET A 115 5.90 -0.52 11.87
N GLN A 116 4.86 -0.76 12.68
CA GLN A 116 4.94 -0.72 14.15
C GLN A 116 6.04 -1.63 14.70
N GLN A 117 6.22 -2.82 14.12
CA GLN A 117 7.25 -3.77 14.54
C GLN A 117 8.67 -3.15 14.46
N TYR A 118 8.94 -2.29 13.47
CA TYR A 118 10.29 -1.73 13.29
C TYR A 118 10.67 -0.69 14.36
N PHE A 119 9.70 -0.19 15.14
CA PHE A 119 9.96 0.72 16.26
C PHE A 119 10.18 0.00 17.60
N THR A 120 9.93 -1.31 17.65
CA THR A 120 9.99 -2.11 18.90
C THR A 120 11.03 -3.22 18.85
N VAL A 121 11.53 -3.55 17.66
CA VAL A 121 12.57 -4.57 17.49
C VAL A 121 13.94 -4.07 17.92
N ASN A 122 14.73 -4.93 18.58
CA ASN A 122 16.16 -4.69 18.74
C ASN A 122 16.86 -4.93 17.41
N LEU A 123 17.27 -3.85 16.75
CA LEU A 123 17.84 -3.89 15.40
C LEU A 123 19.12 -4.74 15.31
N GLU A 124 20.02 -4.65 16.28
CA GLU A 124 21.26 -5.44 16.26
C GLU A 124 20.97 -6.94 16.44
N GLN A 125 20.05 -7.29 17.35
CA GLN A 125 19.64 -8.69 17.51
C GLN A 125 18.96 -9.24 16.24
N GLN A 126 18.09 -8.45 15.59
CA GLN A 126 17.45 -8.88 14.34
C GLN A 126 18.46 -9.03 13.21
N LYS A 127 19.44 -8.12 13.12
CA LYS A 127 20.54 -8.19 12.16
C LYS A 127 21.39 -9.44 12.35
N GLU A 128 21.79 -9.76 13.58
CA GLU A 128 22.52 -11.00 13.89
C GLU A 128 21.72 -12.24 13.51
N LYS A 129 20.44 -12.29 13.88
CA LYS A 129 19.54 -13.39 13.53
C LYS A 129 19.42 -13.57 12.02
N LEU A 130 19.21 -12.49 11.26
CA LEU A 130 19.12 -12.54 9.79
C LEU A 130 20.44 -12.98 9.17
N LYS A 131 21.58 -12.47 9.67
CA LYS A 131 22.89 -12.88 9.19
C LYS A 131 23.13 -14.38 9.38
N GLN A 132 22.78 -14.91 10.56
CA GLN A 132 22.87 -16.35 10.83
C GLN A 132 21.92 -17.16 9.94
N GLN A 133 20.66 -16.74 9.83
CA GLN A 133 19.62 -17.43 9.06
C GLN A 133 20.00 -17.57 7.58
N TYR A 134 20.61 -16.54 6.99
CA TYR A 134 20.96 -16.51 5.57
C TYR A 134 22.46 -16.74 5.29
N GLY A 135 23.25 -17.06 6.31
CA GLY A 135 24.69 -17.31 6.16
C GLY A 135 25.51 -16.08 5.72
N ILE A 136 25.03 -14.87 5.98
CA ILE A 136 25.67 -13.61 5.58
C ILE A 136 26.84 -13.32 6.53
N LYS A 137 28.07 -13.37 5.99
CA LYS A 137 29.30 -13.06 6.74
C LYS A 137 29.65 -11.58 6.65
N ASP A 138 29.72 -11.07 5.44
CA ASP A 138 30.18 -9.72 5.14
C ASP A 138 29.04 -8.69 5.15
N LYS A 139 29.23 -7.53 4.51
CA LYS A 139 28.14 -6.57 4.29
C LYS A 139 27.23 -7.13 3.20
N PHE A 140 25.92 -6.96 3.36
CA PHE A 140 24.95 -7.50 2.41
C PHE A 140 24.27 -6.38 1.63
N ALA A 141 24.27 -6.46 0.30
CA ALA A 141 23.59 -5.54 -0.57
C ALA A 141 22.25 -6.12 -1.03
N VAL A 142 21.18 -5.33 -0.94
CA VAL A 142 19.84 -5.74 -1.39
C VAL A 142 19.42 -4.87 -2.57
N TYR A 143 19.23 -5.48 -3.74
CA TYR A 143 18.71 -4.82 -4.93
C TYR A 143 17.23 -5.12 -5.12
N VAL A 144 16.38 -4.08 -5.08
CA VAL A 144 14.90 -4.21 -5.17
C VAL A 144 14.31 -3.36 -6.31
N PRO A 145 14.55 -3.73 -7.58
CA PRO A 145 14.08 -2.97 -8.72
C PRO A 145 12.55 -3.02 -8.86
N THR A 146 11.95 -1.91 -9.28
CA THR A 146 10.53 -1.88 -9.65
C THR A 146 10.30 -2.50 -11.02
N TYR A 147 9.09 -3.01 -11.27
CA TYR A 147 8.70 -3.56 -12.58
C TYR A 147 8.89 -2.58 -13.75
N ARG A 148 9.17 -3.11 -14.94
CA ARG A 148 9.29 -2.38 -16.22
C ARG A 148 8.53 -3.14 -17.29
N GLU A 149 7.63 -2.45 -18.00
CA GLU A 149 6.73 -3.06 -19.00
C GLU A 149 7.45 -3.63 -20.22
N HIS A 150 8.55 -3.01 -20.65
CA HIS A 150 9.26 -3.36 -21.89
C HIS A 150 10.47 -4.29 -21.70
N GLN A 151 10.46 -5.18 -20.70
CA GLN A 151 11.58 -6.09 -20.41
C GLN A 151 12.97 -5.41 -20.31
N ALA A 152 13.00 -4.13 -19.90
CA ALA A 152 14.28 -3.47 -19.64
C ALA A 152 15.07 -4.30 -18.62
N ALA A 153 16.36 -4.50 -18.86
CA ALA A 153 17.25 -5.31 -18.02
C ALA A 153 17.57 -4.60 -16.69
N ASN A 154 16.55 -4.28 -15.91
CA ASN A 154 16.68 -3.68 -14.59
C ASN A 154 16.54 -4.71 -13.46
N ARG A 155 16.44 -6.00 -13.80
CA ARG A 155 16.40 -7.11 -12.84
C ARG A 155 17.74 -7.82 -12.72
N THR A 156 18.61 -7.65 -13.71
CA THR A 156 19.93 -8.26 -13.73
C THR A 156 20.94 -7.21 -13.31
N ILE A 157 21.67 -7.51 -12.25
CA ILE A 157 22.89 -6.79 -11.87
C ILE A 157 24.07 -7.71 -12.19
N ASP A 158 25.17 -7.15 -12.67
CA ASP A 158 26.43 -7.89 -12.78
C ASP A 158 27.00 -8.04 -11.36
N ALA A 159 26.61 -9.12 -10.69
CA ALA A 159 27.01 -9.39 -9.32
C ALA A 159 28.54 -9.58 -9.20
N GLN A 160 29.16 -10.20 -10.20
CA GLN A 160 30.60 -10.42 -10.19
C GLN A 160 31.35 -9.09 -10.28
N HIS A 161 30.96 -8.22 -11.21
CA HIS A 161 31.57 -6.89 -11.31
C HIS A 161 31.29 -6.05 -10.05
N PHE A 162 30.08 -6.13 -9.49
CA PHE A 162 29.74 -5.46 -8.23
C PHE A 162 30.66 -5.89 -7.08
N GLU A 163 30.89 -7.19 -6.90
CA GLU A 163 31.77 -7.73 -5.85
C GLU A 163 33.24 -7.38 -6.07
N GLN A 164 33.69 -7.28 -7.33
CA GLN A 164 35.05 -6.84 -7.68
C GLN A 164 35.29 -5.38 -7.30
N GLU A 165 34.34 -4.49 -7.59
CA GLU A 165 34.45 -3.06 -7.30
C GLU A 165 34.19 -2.72 -5.83
N LEU A 166 33.42 -3.56 -5.13
CA LEU A 166 33.06 -3.37 -3.73
C LEU A 166 33.44 -4.61 -2.88
N PRO A 167 34.75 -4.85 -2.67
CA PRO A 167 35.20 -5.98 -1.88
C PRO A 167 34.65 -5.90 -0.45
N GLY A 168 34.15 -7.04 0.05
CA GLY A 168 33.49 -7.13 1.36
C GLY A 168 31.99 -6.82 1.37
N TYR A 169 31.38 -6.69 0.18
CA TYR A 169 29.95 -6.82 0.00
C TYR A 169 29.61 -8.17 -0.66
N THR A 170 28.45 -8.71 -0.31
CA THR A 170 27.81 -9.88 -0.93
C THR A 170 26.34 -9.56 -1.20
#